data_AF-A0A0N0N617-F1
#
_entry.id   AF-A0A0N0N617-F1
#
_cell.length_a   1.000
_cell.length_b   1.000
_cell.length_c   1.000
_cell.angle_alpha   90.00
_cell.angle_beta   90.00
_cell.angle_gamma   90.00
#
_symmetry.space_group_name_H-M   'P 1'
#
loop_
_entity.id
_entity.type
_entity.pdbx_description
1 polymer ?
#
loop_
_entity_poly.entity_id
_entity_poly.type
_entity_poly.pdbx_seq_one_letter_code
_entity_poly.pdbx_strand_id
1 'polypeptide(L)'
;MCVSTPSGQAQQSSTATYSQAIRSLEHAKTRMNTIKGQVQMAKADLQVRYQGPDGQAYSRVMDTWLGEVDRIERTCDALENQLGNSMQTSNRTQSGVLQAVVDDGRLTAFGGSLAGDTYSAMQGG
;
A
#
# COMPACT_ATOMS: atom_id res chain seq x y z
N MET A 1 16.57 -12.44 25.72
CA MET A 1 15.33 -11.69 25.46
C MET A 1 15.56 -10.83 24.24
N CYS A 2 14.88 -11.12 23.14
CA CYS A 2 15.04 -10.38 21.89
C CYS A 2 14.29 -9.05 22.06
N VAL A 3 15.03 -7.94 22.11
CA VAL A 3 14.46 -6.59 22.12
C VAL A 3 13.90 -6.33 20.73
N SER A 4 12.61 -6.57 20.54
CA SER A 4 11.89 -6.07 19.38
C SER A 4 11.80 -4.55 19.55
N THR A 5 12.65 -3.80 18.86
CA THR A 5 12.56 -2.35 18.83
C THR A 5 11.17 -1.91 18.34
N PRO A 6 10.57 -0.84 18.89
CA PRO A 6 9.24 -0.35 18.49
C PRO A 6 9.09 -0.13 16.98
N SER A 7 10.20 0.15 16.28
CA SER A 7 10.30 0.27 14.83
C SER A 7 9.94 -1.02 14.08
N GLY A 8 10.31 -2.20 14.58
CA GLY A 8 10.06 -3.48 13.90
C GLY A 8 8.59 -3.91 13.93
N GLN A 9 7.88 -3.64 15.04
CA GLN A 9 6.44 -3.91 15.16
C GLN A 9 5.61 -2.94 14.33
N ALA A 10 5.98 -1.65 14.30
CA ALA A 10 5.32 -0.65 13.46
C ALA A 10 5.53 -0.93 11.96
N GLN A 11 6.71 -1.43 11.56
CA GLN A 11 7.04 -1.81 10.19
C GLN A 11 6.24 -3.03 9.71
N GLN A 12 6.13 -4.07 10.54
CA GLN A 12 5.29 -5.23 10.23
C GLN A 12 3.81 -4.86 10.14
N SER A 13 3.33 -4.01 11.06
CA SER A 13 1.94 -3.55 11.06
C SER A 13 1.58 -2.74 9.81
N SER A 14 2.42 -1.76 9.45
CA SER A 14 2.18 -0.91 8.27
C SER A 14 2.21 -1.73 6.97
N THR A 15 3.18 -2.64 6.83
CA THR A 15 3.29 -3.53 5.67
C THR A 15 2.09 -4.47 5.56
N ALA A 16 1.61 -5.01 6.69
CA ALA A 16 0.42 -5.85 6.72
C ALA A 16 -0.84 -5.06 6.32
N THR A 17 -0.99 -3.82 6.78
CA THR A 17 -2.10 -2.94 6.39
C THR A 17 -2.09 -2.64 4.90
N TYR A 18 -0.94 -2.28 4.32
CA TYR A 18 -0.81 -2.04 2.87
C TYR A 18 -1.11 -3.29 2.06
N SER A 19 -0.59 -4.44 2.47
CA SER A 19 -0.85 -5.73 1.80
C SER A 19 -2.33 -6.12 1.84
N GLN A 20 -3.01 -5.88 2.96
CA GLN A 20 -4.44 -6.15 3.08
C GLN A 20 -5.27 -5.21 2.20
N ALA A 21 -4.91 -3.93 2.15
CA ALA A 21 -5.59 -2.95 1.29
C ALA A 21 -5.46 -3.31 -0.20
N ILE A 22 -4.26 -3.72 -0.65
CA ILE A 22 -4.02 -4.18 -2.02
C ILE A 22 -4.89 -5.40 -2.35
N ARG A 23 -4.92 -6.43 -1.49
CA ARG A 23 -5.78 -7.61 -1.71
C ARG A 23 -7.27 -7.25 -1.80
N SER A 24 -7.73 -6.30 -0.99
CA SER A 24 -9.12 -5.83 -1.06
C SER A 24 -9.42 -5.13 -2.39
N LEU A 25 -8.48 -4.34 -2.92
CA LEU A 25 -8.61 -3.71 -4.23
C LEU A 25 -8.61 -4.74 -5.37
N GLU A 26 -7.71 -5.72 -5.34
CA GLU A 26 -7.67 -6.82 -6.32
C GLU A 26 -8.97 -7.63 -6.35
N HIS A 27 -9.52 -7.95 -5.18
CA HIS A 27 -10.79 -8.66 -5.06
C HIS A 27 -11.96 -7.82 -5.58
N ALA A 28 -11.97 -6.51 -5.29
CA ALA A 28 -12.98 -5.60 -5.82
C ALA A 28 -12.92 -5.53 -7.35
N LYS A 29 -11.73 -5.41 -7.94
CA LYS A 29 -11.52 -5.43 -9.41
C LYS A 29 -12.00 -6.74 -10.03
N THR A 30 -11.71 -7.87 -9.40
CA THR A 30 -12.19 -9.18 -9.88
C THR A 30 -13.72 -9.23 -9.93
N ARG A 31 -14.40 -8.74 -8.88
CA ARG A 31 -15.87 -8.68 -8.86
C ARG A 31 -16.42 -7.71 -9.89
N MET A 32 -15.80 -6.54 -10.05
CA MET A 32 -16.20 -5.54 -11.06
C MET A 32 -16.10 -6.10 -12.48
N ASN A 33 -15.02 -6.80 -12.81
CA ASN A 33 -14.87 -7.47 -14.10
C ASN A 33 -15.96 -8.51 -14.38
N THR A 34 -16.33 -9.31 -13.37
CA THR A 34 -17.43 -10.27 -13.50
C THR A 34 -18.76 -9.58 -13.80
N ILE A 35 -19.09 -8.52 -13.05
CA ILE A 35 -20.35 -7.78 -13.25
C ILE A 35 -20.32 -7.07 -14.61
N LYS A 36 -19.17 -6.53 -15.02
CA LYS A 36 -18.97 -5.90 -16.34
C LYS A 36 -19.29 -6.86 -17.48
N GLY A 37 -18.79 -8.10 -17.41
CA GLY A 37 -19.13 -9.15 -18.37
C GLY A 37 -20.64 -9.45 -18.41
N GLN A 38 -21.29 -9.52 -17.24
CA GLN A 38 -22.74 -9.74 -17.15
C GLN A 38 -23.55 -8.61 -17.81
N VAL A 39 -23.17 -7.35 -17.57
CA VAL A 39 -23.84 -6.19 -18.19
C VAL A 39 -23.60 -6.15 -19.70
N GLN A 40 -22.40 -6.48 -20.18
CA GLN A 40 -22.12 -6.58 -21.61
C GLN A 40 -22.98 -7.66 -22.28
N MET A 41 -23.14 -8.83 -21.65
CA MET A 41 -24.03 -9.88 -22.14
C MET A 41 -25.49 -9.42 -22.15
N ALA A 42 -25.96 -8.77 -21.09
CA ALA A 42 -27.30 -8.23 -21.03
C ALA A 42 -27.55 -7.17 -22.12
N LYS A 43 -26.55 -6.30 -22.38
CA LYS A 43 -26.62 -5.31 -23.46
C LYS A 43 -26.76 -5.97 -24.83
N ALA A 44 -25.98 -7.01 -25.10
CA ALA A 44 -26.04 -7.73 -26.36
C ALA A 44 -27.40 -8.41 -26.57
N ASP A 45 -27.93 -9.09 -25.55
CA ASP A 45 -29.26 -9.72 -25.62
C ASP A 45 -30.38 -8.69 -25.83
N LEU A 46 -30.28 -7.54 -25.14
CA LEU A 46 -31.25 -6.45 -25.25
C LEU A 46 -31.22 -5.79 -26.63
N GLN A 47 -30.04 -5.63 -27.25
CA GLN A 47 -29.92 -5.14 -28.63
C GLN A 47 -30.55 -6.08 -29.66
N VAL A 48 -30.51 -7.39 -29.44
CA VAL A 48 -31.14 -8.37 -30.34
C VAL A 48 -32.66 -8.34 -30.18
N ARG A 49 -33.15 -8.29 -28.93
CA ARG A 49 -34.59 -8.45 -28.62
C ARG A 49 -35.38 -7.14 -28.66
N TYR A 50 -34.72 -6.00 -28.47
CA TYR A 50 -35.35 -4.69 -28.33
C TYR A 50 -34.62 -3.65 -29.20
N GLN A 51 -35.03 -3.53 -30.46
CA GLN A 51 -34.47 -2.57 -31.43
C GLN A 51 -35.23 -1.23 -31.47
N GLY A 52 -36.30 -1.10 -30.68
CA GLY A 52 -37.08 0.13 -30.58
C GLY A 52 -36.40 1.26 -29.79
N PRO A 53 -37.04 2.44 -29.71
CA PRO A 53 -36.52 3.60 -28.98
C PRO A 53 -36.15 3.29 -27.53
N ASP A 54 -36.93 2.45 -26.86
CA ASP A 54 -36.69 2.03 -25.48
C ASP A 54 -35.42 1.17 -25.35
N GLY A 55 -35.16 0.31 -26.32
CA GLY A 55 -33.93 -0.49 -26.37
C GLY A 55 -32.68 0.38 -26.54
N GLN A 56 -32.78 1.45 -27.34
CA GLN A 56 -31.69 2.43 -27.46
C GLN A 56 -31.48 3.21 -26.16
N ALA A 57 -32.55 3.61 -25.47
CA ALA A 57 -32.46 4.29 -24.18
C ALA A 57 -31.78 3.40 -23.13
N TYR A 58 -32.18 2.13 -23.05
CA TYR A 58 -31.55 1.15 -22.16
C TYR A 58 -30.08 0.91 -22.50
N SER A 59 -29.75 0.85 -23.79
CA SER A 59 -28.37 0.69 -24.25
C SER A 59 -27.47 1.84 -23.76
N ARG A 60 -27.96 3.09 -23.79
CA ARG A 60 -27.23 4.26 -23.27
C ARG A 60 -27.02 4.22 -21.76
N VAL A 61 -28.00 3.70 -21.01
CA VAL A 61 -27.85 3.51 -19.56
C VAL A 61 -26.77 2.47 -19.28
N MET A 62 -26.76 1.36 -20.00
CA MET A 62 -25.72 0.34 -19.88
C MET A 62 -24.34 0.88 -20.27
N ASP A 63 -24.24 1.74 -21.30
CA ASP A 63 -22.98 2.40 -21.68
C ASP A 63 -22.47 3.36 -20.62
N THR A 64 -23.35 4.16 -20.02
CA THR A 64 -23.00 5.02 -18.88
C THR A 64 -22.46 4.19 -17.72
N TRP A 65 -23.15 3.10 -17.38
CA TRP A 65 -22.73 2.21 -16.31
C TRP A 65 -21.35 1.58 -16.59
N LEU A 66 -21.10 1.11 -17.83
CA LEU A 66 -19.81 0.57 -18.23
C LEU A 66 -18.68 1.62 -18.12
N GLY A 67 -18.96 2.87 -18.51
CA GLY A 67 -18.01 3.97 -18.37
C GLY A 67 -17.65 4.30 -16.91
N GLU A 68 -18.63 4.24 -16.00
CA GLU A 68 -18.36 4.42 -14.57
C GLU A 68 -17.54 3.27 -13.98
N VAL A 69 -17.78 2.02 -14.41
CA VAL A 69 -16.96 0.87 -14.00
C VAL A 69 -15.51 1.04 -14.44
N ASP A 70 -15.27 1.43 -15.70
CA ASP A 70 -13.92 1.70 -16.20
C ASP A 70 -13.21 2.79 -15.37
N ARG A 71 -13.95 3.80 -14.92
CA ARG A 71 -13.41 4.88 -14.08
C ARG A 71 -13.02 4.37 -12.68
N ILE A 72 -13.83 3.50 -12.09
CA ILE A 72 -13.54 2.89 -10.80
C ILE A 72 -12.32 1.96 -10.93
N GLU A 73 -12.22 1.15 -11.99
CA GLU A 73 -11.05 0.28 -12.25
C GLU A 73 -9.76 1.10 -12.29
N ARG A 74 -9.73 2.20 -13.06
CA ARG A 74 -8.57 3.10 -13.12
C ARG A 74 -8.24 3.75 -11.77
N THR A 75 -9.26 4.03 -10.95
CA THR A 75 -9.06 4.59 -9.61
C THR A 75 -8.44 3.54 -8.68
N CYS A 76 -8.87 2.29 -8.76
CA CYS A 76 -8.25 1.18 -8.04
C CYS A 76 -6.79 0.96 -8.47
N ASP A 77 -6.50 1.01 -9.78
CA ASP A 77 -5.11 0.96 -10.30
C ASP A 77 -4.24 2.08 -9.72
N ALA A 78 -4.77 3.31 -9.71
CA ALA A 78 -4.05 4.46 -9.15
C ALA A 78 -3.76 4.29 -7.66
N LEU A 79 -4.72 3.76 -6.89
CA LEU A 79 -4.56 3.46 -5.47
C LEU A 79 -3.55 2.35 -5.22
N GLU A 80 -3.61 1.24 -5.98
CA GLU A 80 -2.61 0.15 -5.91
C GLU A 80 -1.19 0.69 -6.14
N ASN A 81 -1.01 1.53 -7.16
CA ASN A 81 0.27 2.18 -7.45
C ASN A 81 0.72 3.12 -6.32
N GLN A 82 -0.17 3.95 -5.79
CA GLN A 82 0.13 4.83 -4.65
C GLN A 82 0.50 4.06 -3.39
N LEU A 83 -0.23 3.00 -3.07
CA LEU A 83 0.04 2.10 -1.95
C LEU A 83 1.40 1.41 -2.12
N GLY A 84 1.70 0.90 -3.32
CA GLY A 84 3.00 0.30 -3.64
C GLY A 84 4.17 1.27 -3.47
N ASN A 85 4.03 2.50 -4.01
CA ASN A 85 5.04 3.55 -3.86
C ASN A 85 5.22 3.99 -2.40
N SER A 86 4.12 4.09 -1.65
CA SER A 86 4.15 4.45 -0.23
C SER A 86 4.84 3.37 0.60
N MET A 87 4.59 2.09 0.29
CA MET A 87 5.26 0.96 0.94
C MET A 87 6.76 0.96 0.66
N GLN A 88 7.19 1.17 -0.59
CA GLN A 88 8.62 1.27 -0.92
C GLN A 88 9.31 2.44 -0.22
N THR A 89 8.66 3.60 -0.19
CA THR A 89 9.19 4.81 0.47
C THR A 89 9.30 4.60 1.97
N SER A 90 8.26 4.05 2.60
CA SER A 90 8.25 3.72 4.04
C SER A 90 9.38 2.77 4.39
N ASN A 91 9.61 1.72 3.59
CA ASN A 91 10.72 0.79 3.80
C ASN A 91 12.09 1.48 3.67
N ARG A 92 12.30 2.32 2.65
CA ARG A 92 13.57 3.05 2.47
C ARG A 92 13.87 4.00 3.62
N THR A 93 12.90 4.82 4.02
CA THR A 93 13.05 5.76 5.13
C THR A 93 13.37 5.02 6.43
N GLN A 94 12.68 3.91 6.70
CA GLN A 94 12.91 3.13 7.91
C GLN A 94 14.26 2.39 7.90
N SER A 95 14.70 1.83 6.76
CA SER A 95 16.04 1.28 6.62
C SER A 95 17.13 2.33 6.83
N GLY A 96 16.94 3.55 6.31
CA GLY A 96 17.85 4.67 6.55
C GLY A 96 17.93 5.08 8.02
N VAL A 97 16.79 5.12 8.72
CA VAL A 97 16.74 5.41 10.17
C VAL A 97 17.41 4.29 10.97
N LEU A 98 17.16 3.01 10.64
CA LEU A 98 17.83 1.88 11.29
C LEU A 98 19.35 1.94 11.10
N GLN A 99 19.82 2.22 9.89
CA GLN A 99 21.24 2.37 9.61
C GLN A 99 21.84 3.54 10.41
N ALA A 100 21.18 4.69 10.44
CA ALA A 100 21.63 5.85 11.21
C ALA A 100 21.69 5.56 12.73
N VAL A 101 20.71 4.84 13.28
CA VAL A 101 20.71 4.41 14.69
C VAL A 101 21.84 3.42 14.99
N VAL A 102 22.11 2.48 14.08
CA VAL A 102 23.23 1.54 14.21
C VAL A 102 24.57 2.27 14.14
N ASP A 103 24.71 3.24 13.25
CA ASP A 103 25.92 4.04 13.08
C ASP A 103 26.15 4.98 14.28
N ASP A 104 25.10 5.61 14.81
CA ASP A 104 25.13 6.43 16.04
C ASP A 104 25.44 5.58 17.29
N GLY A 105 24.86 4.38 17.38
CA GLY A 105 25.18 3.38 18.40
C GLY A 105 26.65 2.91 18.34
N ARG A 106 27.25 2.82 17.15
CA ARG A 106 28.68 2.53 16.99
C ARG A 106 29.57 3.71 17.36
N LEU A 107 29.14 4.94 17.09
CA LEU A 107 29.86 6.17 17.47
C LEU A 107 29.89 6.37 19.00
N THR A 108 28.77 6.12 19.68
CA THR A 108 28.71 6.14 21.15
C THR A 108 29.53 5.02 21.80
N ALA A 109 29.57 3.83 21.18
CA ALA A 109 30.40 2.71 21.67
C ALA A 109 31.92 2.96 21.54
N PHE A 110 32.37 3.73 20.55
CA PHE A 110 33.79 4.11 20.42
C PHE A 110 34.18 5.34 21.30
N GLY A 111 33.22 6.16 21.71
CA GLY A 111 33.46 7.31 22.60
C GLY A 111 33.45 6.99 24.11
N GLY A 112 32.94 5.82 24.51
CA GLY A 112 32.77 5.44 25.92
C GLY A 112 34.06 5.01 26.66
N SER A 113 35.16 4.77 25.95
CA SER A 113 36.39 4.23 26.57
C SER A 113 37.38 5.29 27.05
N LEU A 114 37.17 6.59 26.76
CA LEU A 114 38.09 7.66 27.21
C LEU A 114 37.67 8.33 28.52
N ALA A 115 36.45 8.11 28.99
CA ALA A 115 35.95 8.70 30.24
C ALA A 115 36.27 7.86 31.50
N GLY A 116 36.62 6.58 31.33
CA GLY A 116 36.91 5.66 32.44
C GLY A 116 38.30 5.85 33.05
N ASP A 117 39.33 6.10 32.24
CA ASP A 117 40.72 6.19 32.72
C ASP A 117 41.08 7.54 33.33
N THR A 118 40.40 8.63 32.96
CA THR A 118 40.68 9.95 33.53
C THR A 118 40.16 10.13 34.96
N TYR A 119 39.14 9.37 35.38
CA TYR A 119 38.59 9.48 36.73
C TYR A 119 39.44 8.75 37.79
N SER A 120 40.14 7.67 37.41
CA SER A 120 41.06 6.96 38.31
C SER A 120 42.40 7.67 38.50
N ALA A 121 42.80 8.57 37.59
CA ALA A 121 44.04 9.35 37.72
C ALA A 121 43.92 10.59 38.63
N MET A 122 42.71 11.04 38.98
CA MET A 122 42.49 12.22 39.84
C MET A 122 42.13 11.89 41.29
N GLN A 123 41.97 10.61 41.65
CA GLN A 123 41.58 10.19 43.00
C GLN A 123 42.67 9.40 43.75
N GLY A 124 43.90 9.38 43.22
CA GLY A 124 45.08 8.79 43.85
C GLY A 124 46.24 9.77 43.80
N GLY A 125 46.21 10.78 44.67
CA GLY A 125 47.28 11.75 44.90
C GLY A 125 47.13 12.37 46.27
#